data_AF-A0A4V1VK84-F1
#
_entry.id   AF-A0A4V1VK84-F1
#
_cell.length_a   1.000
_cell.length_b   1.000
_cell.length_c   1.000
_cell.angle_alpha   90.00
_cell.angle_beta   90.00
_cell.angle_gamma   90.00
#
_symmetry.space_group_name_H-M   'P 1'
#
loop_
_entity.id
_entity.type
_entity.pdbx_description
1 polymer ?
#
loop_
_entity_poly.entity_id
_entity_poly.type
_entity_poly.pdbx_seq_one_letter_code
_entity_poly.pdbx_strand_id
1 'polypeptide(L)'
;MGGTMMSQGNSGMAGASRWEQAGPIRYPDPDVIALDPRFEKIILGHAAIERVATGFRFTEGPSYYGDTRQLLFADIPNDALLRWDEITGQTVTLRSPCGNIDGNTRDRQGRLISCELGSRTLTRTELDGTLTVLASHFEGTRLTGPNDVVVKSDGSIWFSDNGAGIRGNYLGDKAPQEMPYRVYRLDPETRALTIAVGDMARPNGLCFSPDESRLYVVDTPAAPKTTWVYDMVDGMPTNGRLFFDASPGWADGIRCDTEGNVWCGFTGGPGQDGVAV
;
A
#
# COMPACT_ATOMS: atom_id res chain seq x y z
N MET A 1 -18.46 44.41 -24.91
CA MET A 1 -18.83 43.15 -25.59
C MET A 1 -18.08 42.03 -24.89
N GLY A 2 -18.76 41.31 -24.00
CA GLY A 2 -18.18 40.22 -23.24
C GLY A 2 -18.16 38.95 -24.09
N GLY A 3 -16.98 38.34 -24.21
CA GLY A 3 -16.80 37.04 -24.86
C GLY A 3 -16.90 35.94 -23.82
N THR A 4 -18.01 35.21 -23.85
CA THR A 4 -18.26 34.00 -23.06
C THR A 4 -17.34 32.89 -23.58
N MET A 5 -16.42 32.38 -22.74
CA MET A 5 -15.76 31.10 -23.00
C MET A 5 -16.81 30.01 -22.89
N MET A 6 -17.08 29.30 -23.99
CA MET A 6 -17.83 28.05 -23.92
C MET A 6 -16.96 26.99 -23.26
N SER A 7 -17.37 26.53 -22.07
CA SER A 7 -16.93 25.27 -21.52
C SER A 7 -17.54 24.14 -22.38
N GLN A 8 -16.70 23.47 -23.17
CA GLN A 8 -17.10 22.17 -23.69
C GLN A 8 -16.96 21.16 -22.55
N GLY A 9 -18.06 20.95 -21.84
CA GLY A 9 -18.21 19.78 -20.99
C GLY A 9 -18.16 18.54 -21.87
N ASN A 10 -17.09 17.77 -21.74
CA ASN A 10 -17.03 16.43 -22.30
C ASN A 10 -17.92 15.54 -21.44
N SER A 11 -19.23 15.56 -21.72
CA SER A 11 -20.16 14.54 -21.23
C SER A 11 -19.91 13.26 -22.02
N GLY A 12 -18.78 12.61 -21.76
CA GLY A 12 -18.49 11.28 -22.25
C GLY A 12 -19.49 10.32 -21.60
N MET A 13 -20.31 9.69 -22.43
CA MET A 13 -21.09 8.52 -22.04
C MET A 13 -20.20 7.58 -21.23
N ALA A 14 -20.68 7.11 -20.08
CA ALA A 14 -20.05 6.03 -19.33
C ALA A 14 -20.04 4.79 -20.22
N GLY A 15 -18.98 4.64 -21.02
CA GLY A 15 -18.75 3.47 -21.84
C GLY A 15 -18.58 2.26 -20.94
N ALA A 16 -19.02 1.09 -21.42
CA ALA A 16 -18.71 -0.18 -20.78
C ALA A 16 -17.22 -0.25 -20.47
N SER A 17 -16.85 -0.68 -19.26
CA SER A 17 -15.46 -0.84 -18.86
C SER A 17 -14.73 -1.70 -19.90
N ARG A 18 -13.46 -1.40 -20.21
CA ARG A 18 -12.69 -2.22 -21.18
C ARG A 18 -12.70 -3.71 -20.82
N TRP A 19 -12.86 -4.01 -19.54
CA TRP A 19 -12.94 -5.36 -19.00
C TRP A 19 -14.27 -6.08 -19.21
N GLU A 20 -15.27 -5.38 -19.74
CA GLU A 20 -16.56 -5.93 -20.17
C GLU A 20 -16.59 -6.22 -21.68
N GLN A 21 -15.54 -5.81 -22.40
CA GLN A 21 -15.43 -5.97 -23.85
C GLN A 21 -14.40 -7.06 -24.19
N ALA A 22 -14.78 -8.01 -25.04
CA ALA A 22 -13.87 -9.07 -25.54
C ALA A 22 -12.91 -8.58 -26.65
N GLY A 23 -12.80 -7.26 -26.85
CA GLY A 23 -11.94 -6.68 -27.86
C GLY A 23 -10.46 -6.84 -27.51
N PRO A 24 -9.56 -6.83 -28.51
CA PRO A 24 -8.13 -6.89 -28.25
C PRO A 24 -7.66 -5.65 -27.48
N ILE A 25 -6.75 -5.87 -26.54
CA ILE A 25 -6.04 -4.80 -25.83
C ILE A 25 -5.21 -4.01 -26.85
N ARG A 26 -5.35 -2.68 -26.82
CA ARG A 26 -4.60 -1.79 -27.73
C ARG A 26 -3.31 -1.30 -27.06
N TYR A 27 -2.29 -1.11 -27.89
CA TYR A 27 -1.01 -0.51 -27.51
C TYR A 27 -0.78 0.81 -28.26
N PRO A 28 -0.18 1.84 -27.63
CA PRO A 28 0.00 1.93 -26.18
C PRO A 28 -1.34 1.86 -25.44
N ASP A 29 -1.34 1.33 -24.22
CA ASP A 29 -2.55 1.24 -23.42
C ASP A 29 -3.09 2.65 -23.13
N PRO A 30 -4.33 2.99 -23.55
CA PRO A 30 -4.88 4.34 -23.38
C PRO A 30 -5.07 4.75 -21.91
N ASP A 31 -5.08 3.79 -20.98
CA ASP A 31 -5.19 4.05 -19.54
C ASP A 31 -3.81 4.30 -18.88
N VAL A 32 -2.72 4.22 -19.64
CA VAL A 32 -1.37 4.64 -19.21
C VAL A 32 -1.13 6.06 -19.69
N ILE A 33 -1.33 7.03 -18.79
CA ILE A 33 -1.34 8.46 -19.13
C ILE A 33 -0.06 9.12 -18.60
N ALA A 34 0.75 9.67 -19.52
CA ALA A 34 1.89 10.52 -19.14
C ALA A 34 1.41 11.95 -18.87
N LEU A 35 1.46 12.37 -17.61
CA LEU A 35 1.20 13.75 -17.20
C LEU A 35 2.45 14.64 -17.26
N ASP A 36 3.63 14.02 -17.22
CA ASP A 36 4.95 14.67 -17.27
C ASP A 36 5.89 13.84 -18.19
N PRO A 37 6.70 14.46 -19.06
CA PRO A 37 7.62 13.75 -19.95
C PRO A 37 8.62 12.81 -19.24
N ARG A 38 8.88 13.02 -17.94
CA ARG A 38 9.71 12.12 -17.13
C ARG A 38 9.12 10.71 -17.05
N PHE A 39 7.80 10.57 -17.03
CA PHE A 39 7.11 9.28 -16.97
C PHE A 39 7.28 8.47 -18.26
N GLU A 40 7.51 9.11 -19.41
CA GLU A 40 7.66 8.41 -20.70
C GLU A 40 8.81 7.40 -20.72
N LYS A 41 9.83 7.60 -19.87
CA LYS A 41 11.00 6.71 -19.78
C LYS A 41 10.68 5.35 -19.15
N ILE A 42 9.63 5.27 -18.33
CA ILE A 42 9.25 4.06 -17.61
C ILE A 42 8.05 3.34 -18.25
N ILE A 43 7.44 3.93 -19.28
CA ILE A 43 6.35 3.29 -20.02
C ILE A 43 6.90 2.17 -20.92
N LEU A 44 6.36 0.97 -20.73
CA LEU A 44 6.53 -0.14 -21.67
C LEU A 44 5.42 -0.06 -22.75
N GLY A 45 5.73 0.53 -23.90
CA GLY A 45 4.73 0.81 -24.96
C GLY A 45 4.06 -0.42 -25.59
N HIS A 46 4.52 -1.63 -25.29
CA HIS A 46 3.93 -2.92 -25.70
C HIS A 46 3.36 -3.71 -24.52
N ALA A 47 3.18 -3.07 -23.37
CA ALA A 47 2.50 -3.60 -22.20
C ALA A 47 1.19 -2.85 -21.96
N ALA A 48 0.28 -3.51 -21.24
CA ALA A 48 -1.02 -2.97 -20.86
C ALA A 48 -1.32 -3.37 -19.43
N ILE A 49 -2.20 -2.61 -18.80
CA ILE A 49 -2.78 -3.01 -17.51
C ILE A 49 -3.60 -4.29 -17.75
N GLU A 50 -3.61 -5.20 -16.78
CA GLU A 50 -4.39 -6.44 -16.85
C GLU A 50 -5.24 -6.62 -15.57
N ARG A 51 -6.53 -6.92 -15.72
CA ARG A 51 -7.38 -7.28 -14.59
C ARG A 51 -7.24 -8.77 -14.31
N VAL A 52 -6.36 -9.09 -13.37
CA VAL A 52 -5.99 -10.48 -13.05
C VAL A 52 -7.01 -11.22 -12.17
N ALA A 53 -7.86 -10.50 -11.44
CA ALA A 53 -8.86 -11.10 -10.54
C ALA A 53 -10.03 -10.13 -10.23
N THR A 54 -11.17 -10.68 -9.77
CA THR A 54 -12.38 -9.93 -9.37
C THR A 54 -13.13 -10.64 -8.24
N GLY A 55 -14.12 -9.98 -7.64
CA GLY A 55 -15.02 -10.60 -6.64
C GLY A 55 -14.70 -10.24 -5.18
N PHE A 56 -13.82 -9.27 -4.98
CA PHE A 56 -13.36 -8.81 -3.67
C PHE A 56 -14.15 -7.61 -3.17
N ARG A 57 -14.05 -7.31 -1.87
CA ARG A 57 -14.65 -6.12 -1.27
C ARG A 57 -13.67 -4.95 -1.21
N PHE A 58 -12.49 -5.19 -0.64
CA PHE A 58 -11.45 -4.18 -0.56
C PHE A 58 -10.09 -4.86 -0.54
N THR A 59 -9.41 -4.85 -1.69
CA THR A 59 -8.10 -5.46 -1.85
C THR A 59 -6.99 -4.53 -1.41
N GLU A 60 -6.03 -5.05 -0.65
CA GLU A 60 -4.92 -4.28 -0.11
C GLU A 60 -3.62 -5.08 -0.03
N GLY A 61 -2.52 -4.39 0.25
CA GLY A 61 -1.24 -4.98 0.62
C GLY A 61 -0.68 -6.01 -0.38
N PRO A 62 -0.54 -5.69 -1.68
CA PRO A 62 0.06 -6.61 -2.64
C PRO A 62 1.55 -6.88 -2.36
N SER A 63 1.96 -8.14 -2.39
CA SER A 63 3.35 -8.59 -2.28
C SER A 63 3.64 -9.70 -3.29
N TYR A 64 4.50 -9.40 -4.27
CA TYR A 64 4.86 -10.33 -5.34
C TYR A 64 6.11 -11.17 -4.99
N TYR A 65 6.02 -12.47 -5.26
CA TYR A 65 7.05 -13.47 -5.05
C TYR A 65 7.54 -13.96 -6.41
N GLY A 66 8.56 -13.31 -6.97
CA GLY A 66 9.04 -13.59 -8.33
C GLY A 66 9.66 -14.97 -8.52
N ASP A 67 10.18 -15.58 -7.46
CA ASP A 67 10.72 -16.95 -7.46
C ASP A 67 9.63 -18.02 -7.60
N THR A 68 8.40 -17.73 -7.18
CA THR A 68 7.25 -18.63 -7.34
C THR A 68 6.21 -18.11 -8.32
N ARG A 69 6.41 -16.90 -8.87
CA ARG A 69 5.50 -16.18 -9.78
C ARG A 69 4.09 -16.04 -9.20
N GLN A 70 4.03 -15.54 -7.97
CA GLN A 70 2.79 -15.42 -7.20
C GLN A 70 2.62 -14.02 -6.64
N LEU A 71 1.39 -13.51 -6.67
CA LEU A 71 1.01 -12.29 -5.99
C LEU A 71 0.16 -12.65 -4.77
N LEU A 72 0.61 -12.26 -3.58
CA LEU A 72 -0.19 -12.32 -2.36
C LEU A 72 -0.83 -10.97 -2.11
N PHE A 73 -2.09 -10.93 -1.69
CA PHE A 73 -2.81 -9.70 -1.37
C PHE A 73 -3.99 -10.00 -0.44
N ALA A 74 -4.47 -9.01 0.29
CA ALA A 74 -5.59 -9.14 1.20
C ALA A 74 -6.93 -8.82 0.52
N ASP A 75 -8.02 -9.37 1.04
CA ASP A 75 -9.37 -8.81 0.93
C ASP A 75 -9.89 -8.56 2.36
N ILE A 76 -9.64 -7.35 2.86
CA ILE A 76 -9.73 -7.02 4.29
C ILE A 76 -11.10 -7.38 4.89
N PRO A 77 -12.25 -6.98 4.29
CA PRO A 77 -13.56 -7.20 4.89
C PRO A 77 -14.03 -8.66 4.83
N ASN A 78 -13.41 -9.48 3.98
CA ASN A 78 -13.66 -10.91 3.89
C ASN A 78 -12.68 -11.73 4.76
N ASP A 79 -11.77 -11.06 5.48
CA ASP A 79 -10.77 -11.68 6.36
C ASP A 79 -9.94 -12.78 5.65
N ALA A 80 -9.52 -12.48 4.43
CA ALA A 80 -8.86 -13.43 3.55
C ALA A 80 -7.52 -12.91 3.03
N LEU A 81 -6.48 -13.75 3.18
CA LEU A 81 -5.24 -13.66 2.41
C LEU A 81 -5.40 -14.47 1.13
N LEU A 82 -5.19 -13.83 -0.01
CA LEU A 82 -5.36 -14.41 -1.34
C LEU A 82 -4.00 -14.61 -2.01
N ARG A 83 -3.94 -15.57 -2.94
CA ARG A 83 -2.82 -15.83 -3.82
C ARG A 83 -3.31 -15.88 -5.25
N TRP A 84 -2.81 -14.97 -6.09
CA TRP A 84 -2.89 -15.08 -7.54
C TRP A 84 -1.63 -15.76 -8.08
N ASP A 85 -1.83 -16.74 -8.95
CA ASP A 85 -0.80 -17.54 -9.58
C ASP A 85 -0.63 -17.09 -11.03
N GLU A 86 0.52 -16.49 -11.36
CA GLU A 86 0.76 -15.90 -12.68
C GLU A 86 0.81 -16.94 -13.80
N ILE A 87 1.17 -18.19 -13.47
CA ILE A 87 1.30 -19.27 -14.46
C ILE A 87 -0.08 -19.78 -14.90
N THR A 88 -0.99 -19.94 -13.95
CA THR A 88 -2.33 -20.50 -14.20
C THR A 88 -3.42 -19.45 -14.34
N GLY A 89 -3.15 -18.21 -13.93
CA GLY A 89 -4.14 -17.12 -13.83
C GLY A 89 -5.16 -17.32 -12.71
N GLN A 90 -4.99 -18.33 -11.85
CA GLN A 90 -5.95 -18.64 -10.79
C GLN A 90 -5.71 -17.80 -9.54
N THR A 91 -6.81 -17.38 -8.91
CA THR A 91 -6.79 -16.80 -7.57
C THR A 91 -7.41 -17.76 -6.57
N VAL A 92 -6.73 -17.99 -5.45
CA VAL A 92 -7.21 -18.85 -4.36
C VAL A 92 -7.07 -18.16 -3.01
N THR A 93 -7.95 -18.48 -2.06
CA THR A 93 -7.76 -18.12 -0.64
C THR A 93 -6.67 -18.99 -0.04
N LEU A 94 -5.60 -18.36 0.44
CA LEU A 94 -4.48 -19.01 1.10
C LEU A 94 -4.75 -19.20 2.60
N ARG A 95 -5.35 -18.19 3.26
CA ARG A 95 -5.67 -18.22 4.69
C ARG A 95 -6.91 -17.39 4.99
N SER A 96 -7.85 -17.96 5.74
CA SER A 96 -9.06 -17.33 6.26
C SER A 96 -9.60 -18.16 7.42
N PRO A 97 -9.95 -17.57 8.58
CA PRO A 97 -9.72 -16.18 8.96
C PRO A 97 -8.22 -15.85 9.06
N CYS A 98 -7.85 -14.57 8.95
CA CYS A 98 -6.46 -14.11 8.96
C CYS A 98 -6.23 -12.85 9.82
N GLY A 99 -7.22 -12.38 10.58
CA GLY A 99 -7.09 -11.21 11.44
C GLY A 99 -7.25 -9.88 10.72
N ASN A 100 -7.97 -9.86 9.59
CA ASN A 100 -8.13 -8.74 8.67
C ASN A 100 -6.76 -8.19 8.25
N ILE A 101 -5.97 -9.04 7.57
CA ILE A 101 -4.70 -8.62 6.97
C ILE A 101 -4.95 -7.42 6.05
N ASP A 102 -4.02 -6.48 6.08
CA ASP A 102 -3.97 -5.30 5.23
C ASP A 102 -2.64 -5.36 4.44
N GLY A 103 -1.65 -4.56 4.81
CA GLY A 103 -0.33 -4.53 4.18
C GLY A 103 0.47 -5.81 4.34
N ASN A 104 1.17 -6.18 3.26
CA ASN A 104 2.08 -7.31 3.23
C ASN A 104 3.42 -6.95 2.60
N THR A 105 4.48 -7.62 3.03
CA THR A 105 5.78 -7.57 2.38
C THR A 105 6.56 -8.85 2.58
N ARG A 106 7.59 -9.06 1.76
CA ARG A 106 8.49 -10.22 1.86
C ARG A 106 9.76 -9.83 2.60
N ASP A 107 10.09 -10.56 3.65
CA ASP A 107 11.35 -10.37 4.36
C ASP A 107 12.55 -10.90 3.55
N ARG A 108 13.76 -10.64 4.05
CA ARG A 108 15.01 -11.06 3.37
C ARG A 108 15.25 -12.58 3.37
N GLN A 109 14.45 -13.36 4.09
CA GLN A 109 14.50 -14.83 4.15
C GLN A 109 13.38 -15.48 3.33
N GLY A 110 12.57 -14.67 2.65
CA GLY A 110 11.48 -15.12 1.80
C GLY A 110 10.15 -15.37 2.52
N ARG A 111 10.03 -14.96 3.79
CA ARG A 111 8.81 -15.10 4.59
C ARG A 111 7.88 -13.90 4.40
N LEU A 112 6.58 -14.12 4.61
CA LEU A 112 5.57 -13.06 4.54
C LEU A 112 5.49 -12.33 5.88
N ILE A 113 5.63 -11.01 5.87
CA ILE A 113 5.28 -10.13 6.98
C ILE A 113 3.93 -9.49 6.67
N SER A 114 3.01 -9.53 7.63
CA SER A 114 1.65 -9.03 7.46
C SER A 114 1.27 -8.09 8.60
N CYS A 115 0.63 -6.98 8.24
CA CYS A 115 -0.12 -6.12 9.15
C CYS A 115 -1.55 -6.67 9.29
N GLU A 116 -2.01 -6.90 10.52
CA GLU A 116 -3.34 -7.42 10.81
C GLU A 116 -4.16 -6.37 11.57
N LEU A 117 -5.18 -5.80 10.91
CA LEU A 117 -6.01 -4.73 11.46
C LEU A 117 -6.92 -5.20 12.59
N GLY A 118 -7.52 -6.39 12.45
CA GLY A 118 -8.48 -6.95 13.40
C GLY A 118 -7.78 -7.51 14.64
N SER A 119 -6.74 -8.32 14.44
CA SER A 119 -5.95 -8.84 15.57
C SER A 119 -5.08 -7.77 16.23
N ARG A 120 -4.86 -6.63 15.55
CA ARG A 120 -3.99 -5.52 15.95
C ARG A 120 -2.55 -6.01 16.18
N THR A 121 -2.04 -6.79 15.24
CA THR A 121 -0.69 -7.37 15.31
C THR A 121 0.08 -7.23 14.01
N LEU A 122 1.40 -7.26 14.13
CA LEU A 122 2.31 -7.54 13.03
C LEU A 122 2.69 -9.02 13.13
N THR A 123 2.53 -9.79 12.06
CA THR A 123 2.82 -11.23 12.05
C THR A 123 3.80 -11.61 10.96
N ARG A 124 4.44 -12.76 11.13
CA ARG A 124 5.28 -13.41 10.12
C ARG A 124 4.75 -14.80 9.86
N THR A 125 4.49 -15.12 8.59
CA THR A 125 4.25 -16.49 8.16
C THR A 125 5.61 -17.16 7.92
N GLU A 126 5.96 -18.12 8.78
CA GLU A 126 7.17 -18.93 8.63
C GLU A 126 7.08 -19.85 7.42
N LEU A 127 8.22 -20.43 7.02
CA LEU A 127 8.31 -21.27 5.81
C LEU A 127 7.45 -22.55 5.89
N ASP A 128 7.16 -23.04 7.10
CA ASP A 128 6.27 -24.17 7.34
C ASP A 128 4.78 -23.77 7.41
N GLY A 129 4.46 -22.48 7.21
CA GLY A 129 3.11 -21.93 7.27
C GLY A 129 2.66 -21.52 8.66
N THR A 130 3.45 -21.74 9.72
CA THR A 130 3.11 -21.28 11.07
C THR A 130 3.19 -19.75 11.19
N LEU A 131 2.47 -19.19 12.16
CA LEU A 131 2.43 -17.75 12.42
C LEU A 131 3.23 -17.39 13.65
N THR A 132 4.16 -16.44 13.50
CA THR A 132 4.89 -15.80 14.59
C THR A 132 4.37 -14.38 14.77
N VAL A 133 3.88 -14.03 15.97
CA VAL A 133 3.52 -12.65 16.29
C VAL A 133 4.80 -11.83 16.47
N LEU A 134 5.00 -10.86 15.59
CA LEU A 134 6.13 -9.94 15.56
C LEU A 134 5.91 -8.67 16.39
N ALA A 135 4.69 -8.18 16.53
CA ALA A 135 4.39 -7.12 17.47
C ALA A 135 2.90 -7.14 17.78
N SER A 136 2.53 -6.86 19.03
CA SER A 136 1.13 -6.72 19.44
C SER A 136 0.92 -5.57 20.42
N HIS A 137 1.98 -5.13 21.08
CA HIS A 137 1.95 -4.06 22.08
C HIS A 137 3.18 -3.14 21.92
N PHE A 138 3.00 -1.89 22.32
CA PHE A 138 4.06 -0.92 22.55
C PHE A 138 3.88 -0.36 23.96
N GLU A 139 4.93 -0.40 24.79
CA GLU A 139 4.89 0.09 26.18
C GLU A 139 3.72 -0.45 27.03
N GLY A 140 3.31 -1.69 26.78
CA GLY A 140 2.23 -2.37 27.50
C GLY A 140 0.82 -2.08 26.96
N THR A 141 0.66 -1.22 25.97
CA THR A 141 -0.63 -0.95 25.30
C THR A 141 -0.68 -1.62 23.93
N ARG A 142 -1.84 -2.17 23.55
CA ARG A 142 -2.01 -2.84 22.26
C ARG A 142 -1.82 -1.86 21.11
N LEU A 143 -1.12 -2.27 20.05
CA LEU A 143 -1.04 -1.51 18.79
C LEU A 143 -2.44 -1.13 18.31
N THR A 144 -2.60 -0.04 17.57
CA THR A 144 -3.94 0.49 17.25
C THR A 144 -4.56 -0.25 16.07
N GLY A 145 -3.75 -0.64 15.10
CA GLY A 145 -4.07 -1.40 13.90
C GLY A 145 -2.95 -1.16 12.87
N PRO A 146 -1.92 -2.03 12.82
CA PRO A 146 -0.89 -1.99 11.79
C PRO A 146 -1.51 -2.03 10.40
N ASN A 147 -1.03 -1.20 9.48
CA ASN A 147 -1.67 -0.96 8.18
C ASN A 147 -0.75 -1.36 7.01
N ASP A 148 0.37 -0.69 6.75
CA ASP A 148 1.36 -1.13 5.73
C ASP A 148 2.74 -1.42 6.36
N VAL A 149 3.57 -2.19 5.66
CA VAL A 149 4.86 -2.69 6.15
C VAL A 149 5.92 -2.77 5.04
N VAL A 150 7.16 -2.45 5.40
CA VAL A 150 8.36 -2.65 4.57
C VAL A 150 9.50 -3.24 5.39
N VAL A 151 10.29 -4.12 4.77
CA VAL A 151 11.51 -4.67 5.37
C VAL A 151 12.74 -4.04 4.71
N LYS A 152 13.59 -3.44 5.53
CA LYS A 152 14.85 -2.80 5.15
C LYS A 152 15.95 -3.84 4.89
N SER A 153 17.03 -3.46 4.20
CA SER A 153 18.15 -4.33 3.83
C SER A 153 18.88 -4.93 5.04
N ASP A 154 18.90 -4.20 6.16
CA ASP A 154 19.43 -4.66 7.45
C ASP A 154 18.48 -5.63 8.20
N GLY A 155 17.32 -5.94 7.63
CA GLY A 155 16.31 -6.83 8.21
C GLY A 155 15.35 -6.14 9.18
N SER A 156 15.55 -4.88 9.54
CA SER A 156 14.59 -4.14 10.35
C SER A 156 13.25 -3.99 9.64
N ILE A 157 12.17 -4.09 10.41
CA ILE A 157 10.80 -4.10 9.90
C ILE A 157 10.14 -2.78 10.29
N TRP A 158 9.61 -2.06 9.30
CA TRP A 158 9.00 -0.75 9.48
C TRP A 158 7.55 -0.83 9.08
N PHE A 159 6.65 -0.32 9.91
CA PHE A 159 5.21 -0.39 9.63
C PHE A 159 4.48 0.83 10.16
N SER A 160 3.42 1.21 9.45
CA SER A 160 2.47 2.22 9.90
C SER A 160 1.41 1.60 10.78
N ASP A 161 0.99 2.34 11.80
CA ASP A 161 -0.12 1.99 12.69
C ASP A 161 -1.12 3.14 12.70
N ASN A 162 -2.24 2.95 12.00
CA ASN A 162 -3.23 4.00 11.73
C ASN A 162 -4.62 3.68 12.28
N GLY A 163 -4.80 2.47 12.84
CA GLY A 163 -6.05 2.06 13.47
C GLY A 163 -7.25 1.98 12.54
N ALA A 164 -7.09 1.71 11.24
CA ALA A 164 -8.22 1.54 10.32
C ALA A 164 -9.22 0.47 10.81
N GLY A 165 -8.71 -0.65 11.36
CA GLY A 165 -9.50 -1.76 11.88
C GLY A 165 -10.40 -1.42 13.06
N ILE A 166 -10.04 -0.43 13.88
CA ILE A 166 -10.80 -0.10 15.12
C ILE A 166 -11.91 0.94 14.91
N ARG A 167 -11.99 1.55 13.73
CA ARG A 167 -12.95 2.63 13.44
C ARG A 167 -14.38 2.12 13.26
N GLY A 168 -14.56 0.84 12.95
CA GLY A 168 -15.85 0.18 12.72
C GLY A 168 -15.67 -1.31 12.45
N ASN A 169 -16.76 -2.01 12.18
CA ASN A 169 -16.75 -3.48 12.04
C ASN A 169 -16.53 -3.98 10.60
N TYR A 170 -16.06 -3.11 9.69
CA TYR A 170 -15.89 -3.46 8.27
C TYR A 170 -14.48 -3.93 7.93
N LEU A 171 -13.46 -3.36 8.59
CA LEU A 171 -12.04 -3.69 8.38
C LEU A 171 -11.42 -4.43 9.58
N GLY A 172 -12.22 -4.74 10.59
CA GLY A 172 -11.79 -5.26 11.89
C GLY A 172 -12.93 -5.14 12.90
N ASP A 173 -12.59 -4.93 14.16
CA ASP A 173 -13.56 -4.76 15.25
C ASP A 173 -13.49 -3.35 15.84
N LYS A 174 -14.65 -2.69 15.97
CA LYS A 174 -14.72 -1.36 16.60
C LYS A 174 -14.14 -1.39 18.02
N ALA A 175 -13.15 -0.54 18.26
CA ALA A 175 -12.49 -0.41 19.56
C ALA A 175 -12.08 1.04 19.83
N PRO A 176 -11.87 1.45 21.09
CA PRO A 176 -11.29 2.75 21.39
C PRO A 176 -9.83 2.84 20.91
N GLN A 177 -9.43 4.04 20.50
CA GLN A 177 -8.02 4.34 20.26
C GLN A 177 -7.31 4.55 21.60
N GLU A 178 -6.36 3.68 21.93
CA GLU A 178 -5.60 3.71 23.19
C GLU A 178 -4.24 4.39 23.04
N MET A 179 -3.73 4.52 21.82
CA MET A 179 -2.45 5.18 21.51
C MET A 179 -2.53 6.06 20.26
N PRO A 180 -1.63 7.06 20.12
CA PRO A 180 -1.46 7.80 18.87
C PRO A 180 -1.09 6.90 17.69
N TYR A 181 -1.44 7.35 16.49
CA TYR A 181 -1.01 6.72 15.24
C TYR A 181 0.44 7.10 14.94
N ARG A 182 1.24 6.12 14.48
CA ARG A 182 2.70 6.27 14.33
C ARG A 182 3.25 5.36 13.24
N VAL A 183 4.48 5.63 12.81
CA VAL A 183 5.32 4.63 12.16
C VAL A 183 6.25 4.04 13.22
N TYR A 184 6.34 2.72 13.25
CA TYR A 184 7.25 2.00 14.13
C TYR A 184 8.37 1.33 13.34
N ARG A 185 9.51 1.14 14.01
CA ARG A 185 10.62 0.26 13.60
C ARG A 185 10.72 -0.87 14.61
N LEU A 186 10.76 -2.10 14.11
CA LEU A 186 10.96 -3.33 14.86
C LEU A 186 12.31 -3.94 14.50
N ASP A 187 13.11 -4.22 15.52
CA ASP A 187 14.24 -5.13 15.42
C ASP A 187 13.71 -6.58 15.52
N PRO A 188 13.88 -7.42 14.48
CA PRO A 188 13.34 -8.77 14.46
C PRO A 188 14.07 -9.72 15.42
N GLU A 189 15.32 -9.43 15.80
CA GLU A 189 16.12 -10.28 16.69
C GLU A 189 15.79 -10.00 18.15
N THR A 190 15.86 -8.72 18.55
CA THR A 190 15.63 -8.31 19.94
C THR A 190 14.15 -8.13 20.26
N ARG A 191 13.30 -8.06 19.22
CA ARG A 191 11.87 -7.72 19.31
C ARG A 191 11.62 -6.31 19.85
N ALA A 192 12.67 -5.47 19.88
CA ALA A 192 12.57 -4.08 20.31
C ALA A 192 11.76 -3.29 19.29
N LEU A 193 10.69 -2.65 19.76
CA LEU A 193 9.82 -1.79 18.98
C LEU A 193 10.08 -0.34 19.38
N THR A 194 10.37 0.52 18.40
CA THR A 194 10.65 1.96 18.61
C THR A 194 9.80 2.81 17.69
N ILE A 195 9.49 4.03 18.12
CA ILE A 195 8.80 5.02 17.28
C ILE A 195 9.80 5.55 16.24
N ALA A 196 9.46 5.41 14.97
CA ALA A 196 10.22 5.93 13.84
C ALA A 196 9.75 7.33 13.44
N VAL A 197 8.43 7.51 13.31
CA VAL A 197 7.78 8.79 13.05
C VAL A 197 6.56 8.88 13.95
N GLY A 198 6.48 9.94 14.75
CA GLY A 198 5.51 10.05 15.86
C GLY A 198 4.45 11.15 15.71
N ASP A 199 4.54 11.96 14.66
CA ASP A 199 3.83 13.24 14.50
C ASP A 199 2.90 13.27 13.27
N MET A 200 2.49 12.10 12.77
CA MET A 200 1.56 11.97 11.64
C MET A 200 0.10 11.85 12.07
N ALA A 201 -0.81 12.32 11.23
CA ALA A 201 -2.24 12.30 11.53
C ALA A 201 -2.88 10.92 11.29
N ARG A 202 -2.49 10.23 10.22
CA ARG A 202 -2.88 8.87 9.78
C ARG A 202 -1.79 8.30 8.84
N PRO A 203 -0.65 7.81 9.40
CA PRO A 203 0.39 7.18 8.59
C PRO A 203 -0.20 5.99 7.80
N ASN A 204 0.24 5.77 6.57
CA ASN A 204 -0.32 4.77 5.69
C ASN A 204 0.80 4.01 4.96
N GLY A 205 0.81 3.98 3.62
CA GLY A 205 1.90 3.40 2.85
C GLY A 205 3.27 3.99 3.18
N LEU A 206 4.30 3.15 3.17
CA LEU A 206 5.68 3.57 3.38
C LEU A 206 6.66 2.76 2.53
N CYS A 207 7.72 3.41 2.07
CA CYS A 207 8.80 2.75 1.34
C CYS A 207 10.14 3.48 1.52
N PHE A 208 11.23 2.76 1.34
CA PHE A 208 12.57 3.35 1.27
C PHE A 208 12.94 3.65 -0.19
N SER A 209 13.80 4.66 -0.41
CA SER A 209 14.54 4.78 -1.68
C SER A 209 15.41 3.54 -1.91
N PRO A 210 15.88 3.27 -3.15
CA PRO A 210 16.65 2.07 -3.47
C PRO A 210 17.96 1.95 -2.69
N ASP A 211 18.58 3.07 -2.38
CA ASP A 211 19.79 3.20 -1.57
C ASP A 211 19.50 3.30 -0.06
N GLU A 212 18.22 3.25 0.33
CA GLU A 212 17.70 3.41 1.69
C GLU A 212 18.12 4.71 2.40
N SER A 213 18.58 5.71 1.64
CA SER A 213 18.94 7.04 2.17
C SER A 213 17.72 7.91 2.48
N ARG A 214 16.54 7.51 2.00
CA ARG A 214 15.27 8.20 2.24
C ARG A 214 14.17 7.24 2.64
N LEU A 215 13.31 7.71 3.55
CA LEU A 215 12.04 7.06 3.90
C LEU A 215 10.89 7.94 3.41
N TYR A 216 9.98 7.37 2.63
CA TYR A 216 8.72 7.98 2.21
C TYR A 216 7.60 7.41 3.05
N VAL A 217 6.70 8.28 3.53
CA VAL A 217 5.53 7.86 4.31
C VAL A 217 4.32 8.69 3.88
N VAL A 218 3.25 8.01 3.52
CA VAL A 218 1.95 8.60 3.25
C VAL A 218 1.24 8.92 4.57
N ASP A 219 0.60 10.10 4.63
CA ASP A 219 -0.27 10.55 5.71
C ASP A 219 -1.64 10.92 5.12
N THR A 220 -2.70 10.17 5.48
CA THR A 220 -4.03 10.24 4.84
C THR A 220 -5.18 10.61 5.79
N PRO A 221 -5.10 11.73 6.54
CA PRO A 221 -6.28 12.29 7.18
C PRO A 221 -7.25 12.86 6.13
N ALA A 222 -8.38 13.41 6.57
CA ALA A 222 -9.33 14.05 5.64
C ALA A 222 -8.69 15.25 4.89
N ALA A 223 -7.83 16.00 5.57
CA ALA A 223 -6.93 17.02 5.02
C ALA A 223 -5.85 17.37 6.08
N PRO A 224 -4.62 17.74 5.69
CA PRO A 224 -4.06 17.65 4.33
C PRO A 224 -3.75 16.18 3.95
N LYS A 225 -3.71 15.85 2.65
CA LYS A 225 -3.48 14.47 2.16
C LYS A 225 -2.09 14.40 1.53
N THR A 226 -1.11 13.92 2.26
CA THR A 226 0.30 14.21 1.95
C THR A 226 1.15 12.96 1.95
N THR A 227 2.20 12.96 1.13
CA THR A 227 3.35 12.07 1.29
C THR A 227 4.51 12.91 1.78
N TRP A 228 5.19 12.42 2.83
CA TRP A 228 6.38 13.02 3.40
C TRP A 228 7.61 12.21 3.02
N VAL A 229 8.75 12.88 2.88
CA VAL A 229 10.06 12.25 2.73
C VAL A 229 10.97 12.69 3.87
N TYR A 230 11.72 11.72 4.41
CA TYR A 230 12.69 11.88 5.47
C TYR A 230 14.06 11.42 4.98
N ASP A 231 15.11 12.09 5.41
CA ASP A 231 16.48 11.62 5.20
C ASP A 231 16.83 10.60 6.29
N MET A 232 17.41 9.47 5.91
CA MET A 232 17.85 8.43 6.84
C MET A 232 19.29 8.69 7.29
N VAL A 233 19.46 9.09 8.55
CA VAL A 233 20.75 9.38 9.17
C VAL A 233 20.92 8.50 10.40
N ASP A 234 22.00 7.73 10.46
CA ASP A 234 22.28 6.77 11.55
C ASP A 234 21.10 5.83 11.86
N GLY A 235 20.36 5.42 10.82
CA GLY A 235 19.20 4.54 10.93
C GLY A 235 17.91 5.21 11.43
N MET A 236 17.89 6.55 11.55
CA MET A 236 16.75 7.32 12.03
C MET A 236 16.20 8.26 10.93
N PRO A 237 14.87 8.41 10.80
CA PRO A 237 14.27 9.42 9.92
C PRO A 237 14.51 10.83 10.47
N THR A 238 14.99 11.73 9.62
CA THR A 238 15.27 13.14 9.96
C THR A 238 14.83 14.06 8.81
N ASN A 239 14.84 15.39 9.03
CA ASN A 239 14.57 16.40 7.99
C ASN A 239 13.30 16.15 7.16
N GLY A 240 12.22 15.78 7.84
CA GLY A 240 10.92 15.52 7.22
C GLY A 240 10.42 16.73 6.43
N ARG A 241 10.02 16.50 5.18
CA ARG A 241 9.48 17.53 4.28
C ARG A 241 8.38 16.95 3.40
N LEU A 242 7.47 17.82 2.97
CA LEU A 242 6.44 17.45 2.01
C LEU A 242 7.10 16.97 0.71
N PHE A 243 6.74 15.77 0.28
CA PHE A 243 7.14 15.20 -1.00
C PHE A 243 6.05 15.38 -2.06
N PHE A 244 4.80 15.09 -1.68
CA PHE A 244 3.65 15.13 -2.60
C PHE A 244 2.38 15.52 -1.85
N ASP A 245 1.53 16.33 -2.47
CA ASP A 245 0.16 16.62 -2.03
C ASP A 245 -0.80 15.90 -2.97
N ALA A 246 -1.55 14.94 -2.44
CA ALA A 246 -2.46 14.10 -3.20
C ALA A 246 -3.77 14.82 -3.55
N SER A 247 -4.02 16.02 -3.03
CA SER A 247 -5.29 16.73 -3.20
C SER A 247 -5.59 17.03 -4.69
N PRO A 248 -6.83 16.81 -5.17
CA PRO A 248 -8.03 16.43 -4.41
C PRO A 248 -8.17 14.92 -4.15
N GLY A 249 -7.32 14.08 -4.75
CA GLY A 249 -7.27 12.63 -4.57
C GLY A 249 -6.59 12.19 -3.26
N TRP A 250 -6.29 10.90 -3.16
CA TRP A 250 -5.71 10.22 -1.99
C TRP A 250 -4.63 9.26 -2.49
N ALA A 251 -3.43 9.36 -1.92
CA ALA A 251 -2.42 8.30 -2.04
C ALA A 251 -2.62 7.30 -0.90
N ASP A 252 -2.33 6.01 -1.12
CA ASP A 252 -2.48 4.95 -0.12
C ASP A 252 -1.16 4.17 0.06
N GLY A 253 -1.11 2.88 -0.27
CA GLY A 253 0.13 2.10 -0.34
C GLY A 253 1.14 2.65 -1.37
N ILE A 254 2.43 2.63 -1.03
CA ILE A 254 3.52 3.09 -1.91
C ILE A 254 4.68 2.09 -2.02
N ARG A 255 5.36 2.08 -3.16
CA ARG A 255 6.63 1.37 -3.39
C ARG A 255 7.59 2.23 -4.20
N CYS A 256 8.89 2.05 -4.01
CA CYS A 256 9.91 2.74 -4.79
C CYS A 256 10.56 1.74 -5.75
N ASP A 257 10.67 2.09 -7.02
CA ASP A 257 11.37 1.25 -8.01
C ASP A 257 12.89 1.45 -7.95
N THR A 258 13.63 0.62 -8.69
CA THR A 258 15.10 0.64 -8.71
C THR A 258 15.72 1.91 -9.28
N GLU A 259 14.96 2.74 -10.00
CA GLU A 259 15.41 4.02 -10.54
C GLU A 259 15.09 5.19 -9.60
N GLY A 260 14.37 4.93 -8.51
CA GLY A 260 14.02 5.92 -7.49
C GLY A 260 12.67 6.61 -7.74
N ASN A 261 11.82 6.10 -8.64
CA ASN A 261 10.47 6.61 -8.79
C ASN A 261 9.56 6.04 -7.69
N VAL A 262 8.60 6.83 -7.19
CA VAL A 262 7.72 6.45 -6.08
C VAL A 262 6.33 6.18 -6.64
N TRP A 263 5.94 4.92 -6.68
CA TRP A 263 4.65 4.46 -7.18
C TRP A 263 3.65 4.42 -6.02
N CYS A 264 2.45 4.97 -6.22
CA CYS A 264 1.39 4.99 -5.22
C CYS A 264 0.07 4.46 -5.76
N GLY A 265 -0.63 3.67 -4.94
CA GLY A 265 -2.07 3.49 -5.13
C GLY A 265 -2.75 4.84 -4.97
N PHE A 266 -3.53 5.25 -5.97
CA PHE A 266 -4.13 6.58 -6.01
C PHE A 266 -5.64 6.48 -6.25
N THR A 267 -6.42 7.21 -5.45
CA THR A 267 -7.87 7.38 -5.64
C THR A 267 -8.14 8.85 -5.94
N GLY A 268 -8.56 9.14 -7.17
CA GLY A 268 -8.92 10.49 -7.64
C GLY A 268 -10.36 10.60 -8.15
N GLY A 269 -11.07 9.47 -8.23
CA GLY A 269 -12.36 9.32 -8.87
C GLY A 269 -12.25 8.75 -10.29
N PRO A 270 -13.38 8.71 -11.02
CA PRO A 270 -13.45 8.09 -12.34
C PRO A 270 -12.36 8.59 -13.31
N GLY A 271 -11.57 7.65 -13.83
CA GLY A 271 -10.45 7.93 -14.75
C GLY A 271 -9.14 8.35 -14.07
N GLN A 272 -9.11 8.44 -12.74
CA GLN A 272 -7.92 8.74 -11.94
C GLN A 272 -7.60 7.67 -10.89
N ASP A 273 -8.55 6.77 -10.60
CA ASP A 273 -8.33 5.63 -9.71
C ASP A 273 -7.36 4.63 -10.35
N GLY A 274 -6.30 4.26 -9.63
CA GLY A 274 -5.27 3.36 -10.13
C GLY A 274 -3.92 3.56 -9.45
N VAL A 275 -2.88 3.74 -10.25
CA VAL A 275 -1.50 3.94 -9.79
C VAL A 275 -0.96 5.26 -10.36
N ALA A 276 -0.36 6.08 -9.50
CA ALA A 276 0.39 7.27 -9.89
C ALA A 276 1.88 7.13 -9.52
N VAL A 277 2.74 7.93 -10.15
CA VAL A 277 4.22 7.88 -10.04
C VAL A 277 4.80 9.28 -9.93
#